data_AF-A0A9E5WNT6-F1
#
_entry.id   AF-A0A9E5WNT6-F1
#
_cell.length_a   1.000
_cell.length_b   1.000
_cell.length_c   1.000
_cell.angle_alpha   90.00
_cell.angle_beta   90.00
_cell.angle_gamma   90.00
#
_symmetry.space_group_name_H-M   'P 1'
#
loop_
_entity.id
_entity.type
_entity.pdbx_description
1 polymer ?
#
loop_
_entity_poly.entity_id
_entity_poly.type
_entity_poly.pdbx_seq_one_letter_code
_entity_poly.pdbx_strand_id
1 'polypeptide(L)'
;MSEQRGSDRIIASYHDLNPDSRDEWVSIYRPCWKKLLATDAETMGEALDLVSEREQTLLLVGLLIHDVDNGGIDQWLYNEPGDRAQETLEALKRIGSTKTYDLLAKAISLFPPEALPRDRQKRMKVMVEFEEKHPRVEEELFRLSMQFYETGENIIDLAIAYWRSTEPRYPPESVGGDPDQPADGERKKTTP
;
A
#
# COMPACT_ATOMS: atom_id res chain seq x y z
N MET A 1 -16.78 -13.21 39.82
CA MET A 1 -16.85 -13.18 38.34
C MET A 1 -16.73 -11.72 37.93
N SER A 2 -15.53 -11.29 37.55
CA SER A 2 -15.32 -9.99 36.92
C SER A 2 -14.54 -10.25 35.64
N GLU A 3 -15.21 -10.00 34.53
CA GLU A 3 -14.73 -10.21 33.16
C GLU A 3 -13.41 -9.48 32.93
N GLN A 4 -12.39 -10.23 32.51
CA GLN A 4 -11.25 -9.66 31.80
C GLN A 4 -11.81 -9.13 30.47
N ARG A 5 -12.07 -7.81 30.38
CA ARG A 5 -12.14 -7.16 29.07
C ARG A 5 -10.74 -7.24 28.49
N GLY A 6 -10.53 -8.17 27.56
CA GLY A 6 -9.36 -8.17 26.69
C GLY A 6 -9.27 -6.78 26.06
N SER A 7 -8.14 -6.10 26.23
CA SER A 7 -7.93 -4.85 25.52
C SER A 7 -7.83 -5.20 24.04
N ASP A 8 -8.84 -4.81 23.26
CA ASP A 8 -8.79 -4.73 21.81
C ASP A 8 -7.71 -3.72 21.41
N ARG A 9 -6.43 -4.11 21.56
CA ARG A 9 -5.31 -3.34 21.05
C ARG A 9 -5.31 -3.50 19.54
N ILE A 10 -5.61 -2.40 18.87
CA ILE A 10 -5.59 -2.25 17.42
C ILE A 10 -4.17 -2.54 16.92
N ILE A 11 -4.03 -3.57 16.08
CA ILE A 11 -2.75 -4.05 15.56
C ILE A 11 -2.46 -3.31 14.25
N ALA A 12 -1.60 -2.30 14.31
CA ALA A 12 -1.10 -1.60 13.12
C ALA A 12 0.43 -1.66 12.99
N SER A 13 1.14 -2.12 14.03
CA SER A 13 2.59 -2.31 14.06
C SER A 13 2.97 -3.79 14.11
N TYR A 14 4.11 -4.15 13.54
CA TYR A 14 4.69 -5.51 13.70
C TYR A 14 4.83 -5.90 15.18
N HIS A 15 5.04 -4.92 16.05
CA HIS A 15 5.19 -5.12 17.50
C HIS A 15 3.89 -5.51 18.20
N ASP A 16 2.73 -5.16 17.63
CA ASP A 16 1.41 -5.43 18.22
C ASP A 16 0.81 -6.77 17.78
N LEU A 17 1.44 -7.46 16.84
CA LEU A 17 0.99 -8.78 16.39
C LEU A 17 0.95 -9.80 17.53
N ASN A 18 -0.08 -10.65 17.51
CA ASN A 18 -0.06 -11.88 18.28
C ASN A 18 1.10 -12.79 17.80
N PRO A 19 1.66 -13.65 18.68
CA PRO A 19 2.81 -14.49 18.33
C PRO A 19 2.62 -15.36 17.08
N ASP A 20 1.44 -15.96 16.90
CA ASP A 20 1.17 -16.85 15.76
C ASP A 20 1.23 -16.11 14.43
N SER A 21 0.61 -14.92 14.37
CA SER A 21 0.60 -14.07 13.16
C SER A 21 1.99 -13.49 12.88
N ARG A 22 2.77 -13.20 13.93
CA ARG A 22 4.17 -12.78 13.81
C ARG A 22 5.04 -13.90 13.22
N ASP A 23 4.96 -15.09 13.78
CA ASP A 23 5.75 -16.24 13.32
C ASP A 23 5.40 -16.62 11.89
N GLU A 24 4.11 -16.59 11.56
CA GLU A 24 3.65 -16.81 10.19
C GLU A 24 4.14 -15.72 9.24
N TRP A 25 3.98 -14.44 9.58
CA TRP A 25 4.51 -13.34 8.79
C TRP A 25 6.01 -13.52 8.52
N VAL A 26 6.80 -13.83 9.55
CA VAL A 26 8.23 -14.07 9.41
C VAL A 26 8.51 -15.26 8.49
N SER A 27 7.72 -16.35 8.58
CA SER A 27 7.89 -17.54 7.74
C SER A 27 7.65 -17.27 6.25
N ILE A 28 6.77 -16.31 5.94
CA ILE A 28 6.37 -15.94 4.57
C ILE A 28 7.25 -14.80 4.02
N TYR A 29 7.42 -13.73 4.81
CA TYR A 29 8.14 -12.53 4.40
C TYR A 29 9.64 -12.75 4.28
N ARG A 30 10.26 -13.48 5.22
CA ARG A 30 11.72 -13.65 5.26
C ARG A 30 12.28 -14.34 4.00
N PRO A 31 11.67 -15.40 3.44
CA PRO A 31 12.09 -15.94 2.14
C PRO A 31 12.00 -14.92 1.01
N CYS A 32 10.92 -14.14 0.93
CA CYS A 32 10.75 -13.09 -0.08
C CYS A 32 11.87 -12.04 0.03
N TRP A 33 12.16 -11.59 1.26
CA TRP A 33 13.24 -10.64 1.54
C TRP A 33 14.62 -11.18 1.16
N LYS A 34 14.91 -12.43 1.50
CA LYS A 34 16.16 -13.09 1.10
C LYS A 34 16.31 -13.18 -0.41
N LYS A 35 15.22 -13.45 -1.12
CA LYS A 35 15.20 -13.52 -2.59
C LYS A 35 15.51 -12.15 -3.20
N LEU A 36 14.87 -11.09 -2.70
CA LEU A 36 15.12 -9.71 -3.10
C LEU A 36 16.60 -9.33 -2.93
N LEU A 37 17.20 -9.65 -1.79
CA LEU A 37 18.62 -9.38 -1.49
C LEU A 37 19.60 -10.25 -2.29
N ALA A 38 19.16 -11.37 -2.85
CA ALA A 38 20.00 -12.27 -3.63
C ALA A 38 20.05 -11.90 -5.12
N THR A 39 19.33 -10.86 -5.54
CA THR A 39 19.37 -10.35 -6.91
C THR A 39 20.68 -9.60 -7.18
N ASP A 40 21.05 -9.52 -8.45
CA ASP A 40 22.16 -8.69 -8.96
C ASP A 40 21.71 -7.29 -9.39
N ALA A 41 20.47 -6.91 -9.04
CA ALA A 41 19.89 -5.61 -9.33
C ALA A 41 20.67 -4.46 -8.66
N GLU A 42 20.78 -3.33 -9.35
CA GLU A 42 21.48 -2.14 -8.83
C GLU A 42 20.59 -1.34 -7.89
N THR A 43 19.27 -1.47 -8.04
CA THR A 43 18.28 -0.77 -7.21
C THR A 43 17.25 -1.73 -6.62
N MET A 44 16.65 -1.32 -5.50
CA MET A 44 15.50 -2.01 -4.91
C MET A 44 14.34 -2.13 -5.92
N GLY A 45 14.10 -1.09 -6.72
CA GLY A 45 13.07 -1.08 -7.75
C GLY A 45 13.27 -2.20 -8.78
N GLU A 46 14.49 -2.36 -9.30
CA GLU A 46 14.83 -3.45 -10.22
C GLU A 46 14.72 -4.81 -9.54
N ALA A 47 15.19 -4.95 -8.30
CA ALA A 47 15.08 -6.18 -7.54
C ALA A 47 13.61 -6.63 -7.36
N LEU A 48 12.71 -5.67 -7.14
CA LEU A 48 11.27 -5.90 -7.02
C LEU A 48 10.62 -6.35 -8.34
N ASP A 49 11.20 -6.03 -9.49
CA ASP A 49 10.70 -6.49 -10.80
C ASP A 49 11.12 -7.93 -11.13
N LEU A 50 12.08 -8.49 -10.38
CA LEU A 50 12.60 -9.86 -10.56
C LEU A 50 11.88 -10.92 -9.71
N VAL A 51 10.97 -10.49 -8.83
CA VAL A 51 10.14 -11.39 -8.00
C VAL A 51 8.72 -11.48 -8.56
N SER A 52 7.97 -12.50 -8.15
CA SER A 52 6.56 -12.62 -8.56
C SER A 52 5.71 -11.47 -8.00
N GLU A 53 4.58 -11.14 -8.65
CA GLU A 53 3.65 -10.12 -8.15
C GLU A 53 3.21 -10.38 -6.71
N ARG A 54 3.05 -11.66 -6.34
CA ARG A 54 2.67 -12.06 -4.98
C ARG A 54 3.78 -11.75 -3.98
N GLU A 55 5.03 -12.08 -4.30
CA GLU A 55 6.18 -11.73 -3.46
C GLU A 55 6.38 -10.21 -3.41
N GLN A 56 6.25 -9.51 -4.54
CA GLN A 56 6.33 -8.05 -4.63
C GLN A 56 5.29 -7.37 -3.73
N THR A 57 4.04 -7.85 -3.75
CA THR A 57 2.97 -7.33 -2.88
C THR A 57 3.35 -7.44 -1.40
N LEU A 58 3.88 -8.58 -0.96
CA LEU A 58 4.33 -8.76 0.42
C LEU A 58 5.53 -7.88 0.78
N LEU A 59 6.48 -7.75 -0.15
CA LEU A 59 7.68 -6.94 0.05
C LEU A 59 7.33 -5.46 0.20
N LEU A 60 6.49 -4.93 -0.69
CA LEU A 60 6.04 -3.53 -0.62
C LEU A 60 5.27 -3.24 0.68
N VAL A 61 4.38 -4.15 1.09
CA VAL A 61 3.63 -4.02 2.35
C VAL A 61 4.57 -4.09 3.56
N GLY A 62 5.51 -5.04 3.58
CA GLY A 62 6.47 -5.16 4.69
C GLY A 62 7.44 -3.99 4.79
N LEU A 63 7.90 -3.46 3.66
CA LEU A 63 8.73 -2.25 3.61
C LEU A 63 7.97 -1.01 4.10
N LEU A 64 6.70 -0.87 3.72
CA LEU A 64 5.84 0.19 4.24
C LEU A 64 5.74 0.13 5.76
N ILE A 65 5.39 -1.03 6.31
CA ILE A 65 5.24 -1.22 7.76
C ILE A 65 6.57 -0.91 8.47
N HIS A 66 7.67 -1.45 7.95
CA HIS A 66 9.02 -1.21 8.50
C HIS A 66 9.35 0.28 8.58
N ASP A 67 9.16 1.03 7.50
CA ASP A 67 9.55 2.44 7.48
C ASP A 67 8.61 3.30 8.31
N VAL A 68 7.30 3.01 8.30
CA VAL A 68 6.32 3.71 9.12
C VAL A 68 6.54 3.45 10.61
N ASP A 69 6.80 2.20 11.01
CA ASP A 69 7.13 1.81 12.39
C ASP A 69 8.40 2.53 12.88
N ASN A 70 9.37 2.75 12.00
CA ASN A 70 10.64 3.37 12.35
C ASN A 70 10.61 4.90 12.37
N GLY A 71 9.81 5.54 11.51
CA GLY A 71 9.88 7.00 11.34
C GLY A 71 8.68 7.67 10.68
N GLY A 72 7.62 6.93 10.33
CA GLY A 72 6.42 7.50 9.71
C GLY A 72 6.38 7.39 8.18
N ILE A 73 5.30 7.93 7.60
CA ILE A 73 5.01 7.89 6.16
C ILE A 73 6.00 8.76 5.38
N ASP A 74 6.47 9.87 5.96
CA ASP A 74 7.54 10.68 5.41
C ASP A 74 8.82 9.86 5.23
N GLN A 75 9.24 9.10 6.24
CA GLN A 75 10.42 8.23 6.12
C GLN A 75 10.26 7.19 5.01
N TRP A 76 9.07 6.59 4.88
CA TRP A 76 8.76 5.66 3.80
C TRP A 76 8.85 6.32 2.41
N LEU A 77 8.31 7.53 2.24
CA LEU A 77 8.43 8.29 0.98
C LEU A 77 9.89 8.66 0.67
N TYR A 78 10.67 9.01 1.68
CA TYR A 78 12.08 9.40 1.54
C TYR A 78 13.03 8.24 1.20
N ASN A 79 12.73 7.05 1.71
CA ASN A 79 13.55 5.86 1.50
C ASN A 79 13.32 5.23 0.12
N GLU A 80 14.16 4.25 -0.23
CA GLU A 80 14.07 3.51 -1.50
C GLU A 80 12.67 2.88 -1.76
N PRO A 81 11.90 2.39 -0.76
CA PRO A 81 10.55 1.90 -1.01
C PRO A 81 9.61 2.96 -1.61
N GLY A 82 9.85 4.24 -1.33
CA GLY A 82 9.11 5.35 -1.93
C GLY A 82 9.23 5.43 -3.46
N ASP A 83 10.26 4.81 -4.07
CA ASP A 83 10.38 4.67 -5.53
C ASP A 83 9.19 3.91 -6.14
N ARG A 84 8.51 3.11 -5.31
CA ARG A 84 7.40 2.23 -5.66
C ARG A 84 6.11 2.63 -4.95
N ALA A 85 5.92 3.93 -4.67
CA ALA A 85 4.77 4.46 -3.96
C ALA A 85 3.42 4.07 -4.62
N GLN A 86 3.33 4.16 -5.95
CA GLN A 86 2.11 3.78 -6.68
C GLN A 86 1.89 2.26 -6.66
N GLU A 87 2.94 1.47 -6.80
CA GLU A 87 2.86 0.01 -6.71
C GLU A 87 2.50 -0.45 -5.29
N THR A 88 2.89 0.30 -4.27
CA THR A 88 2.52 0.06 -2.88
C THR A 88 1.03 0.30 -2.67
N LEU A 89 0.47 1.38 -3.25
CA LEU A 89 -0.97 1.60 -3.30
C LEU A 89 -1.71 0.43 -3.96
N GLU A 90 -1.20 -0.09 -5.07
CA GLU A 90 -1.76 -1.28 -5.73
C GLU A 90 -1.62 -2.56 -4.88
N ALA A 91 -0.51 -2.73 -4.16
CA ALA A 91 -0.33 -3.83 -3.22
C ALA A 91 -1.35 -3.76 -2.07
N LEU A 92 -1.61 -2.57 -1.52
CA LEU A 92 -2.63 -2.35 -0.48
C LEU A 92 -4.02 -2.73 -0.98
N LYS A 93 -4.37 -2.36 -2.22
CA LYS A 93 -5.63 -2.78 -2.84
C LYS A 93 -5.71 -4.31 -3.00
N ARG A 94 -4.64 -4.98 -3.46
CA ARG A 94 -4.59 -6.46 -3.61
C ARG A 94 -4.79 -7.20 -2.29
N ILE A 95 -4.31 -6.67 -1.18
CA ILE A 95 -4.52 -7.28 0.14
C ILE A 95 -5.85 -6.85 0.80
N GLY A 96 -6.56 -5.88 0.20
CA GLY A 96 -7.82 -5.35 0.73
C GLY A 96 -7.65 -4.36 1.89
N SER A 97 -6.49 -3.72 2.04
CA SER A 97 -6.23 -2.70 3.09
C SER A 97 -6.70 -1.33 2.63
N THR A 98 -8.00 -1.12 2.67
CA THR A 98 -8.67 0.09 2.15
C THR A 98 -8.34 1.37 2.94
N LYS A 99 -8.27 1.29 4.28
CA LYS A 99 -8.01 2.48 5.11
C LYS A 99 -6.56 2.91 5.02
N THR A 100 -5.62 1.97 5.04
CA THR A 100 -4.20 2.27 4.82
C THR A 100 -3.97 2.81 3.42
N TYR A 101 -4.65 2.25 2.41
CA TYR A 101 -4.63 2.80 1.05
C TYR A 101 -5.06 4.27 1.03
N ASP A 102 -6.20 4.61 1.64
CA ASP A 102 -6.71 5.98 1.65
C ASP A 102 -5.77 6.95 2.36
N LEU A 103 -5.10 6.51 3.43
CA LEU A 103 -4.11 7.33 4.14
C LEU A 103 -2.87 7.59 3.28
N LEU A 104 -2.30 6.55 2.67
CA LEU A 104 -1.13 6.69 1.81
C LEU A 104 -1.45 7.50 0.55
N ALA A 105 -2.62 7.28 -0.04
CA ALA A 105 -3.06 8.05 -1.21
C ALA A 105 -3.18 9.54 -0.87
N LYS A 106 -3.69 9.88 0.33
CA LYS A 106 -3.70 11.26 0.83
C LYS A 106 -2.29 11.80 1.02
N ALA A 107 -1.39 11.05 1.65
CA ALA A 107 0.00 11.47 1.85
C ALA A 107 0.71 11.75 0.51
N ILE A 108 0.57 10.86 -0.47
CA ILE A 108 1.11 11.04 -1.83
C ILE A 108 0.51 12.29 -2.49
N SER A 109 -0.80 12.53 -2.31
CA SER A 109 -1.48 13.69 -2.92
C SER A 109 -1.09 15.06 -2.33
N LEU A 110 -0.36 15.09 -1.21
CA LEU A 110 0.20 16.34 -0.67
C LEU A 110 1.27 16.93 -1.60
N PHE A 111 1.88 16.08 -2.43
CA PHE A 111 2.93 16.45 -3.36
C PHE A 111 2.38 16.52 -4.79
N PRO A 112 2.82 17.48 -5.60
CA PRO A 112 2.58 17.43 -7.03
C PRO A 112 3.33 16.22 -7.63
N PRO A 113 2.86 15.61 -8.74
CA PRO A 113 3.50 14.43 -9.33
C PRO A 113 5.01 14.61 -9.60
N GLU A 114 5.43 15.82 -9.95
CA GLU A 114 6.83 16.19 -10.22
C GLU A 114 7.71 16.13 -8.97
N ALA A 115 7.11 16.16 -7.76
CA ALA A 115 7.81 16.09 -6.48
C ALA A 115 7.98 14.67 -5.94
N LEU A 116 7.44 13.65 -6.61
CA LEU A 116 7.64 12.24 -6.27
C LEU A 116 8.24 11.43 -7.44
N PRO A 117 9.41 11.83 -7.98
CA PRO A 117 10.08 11.03 -8.99
C PRO A 117 10.50 9.66 -8.42
N ARG A 118 10.59 8.64 -9.28
CA ARG A 118 11.06 7.31 -8.88
C ARG A 118 12.52 7.31 -8.39
N ASP A 119 13.36 8.17 -8.93
CA ASP A 119 14.76 8.27 -8.50
C ASP A 119 14.83 8.86 -7.08
N ARG A 120 15.29 8.06 -6.12
CA ARG A 120 15.37 8.45 -4.71
C ARG A 120 16.12 9.76 -4.48
N GLN A 121 17.30 9.95 -5.09
CA GLN A 121 18.11 11.14 -4.84
C GLN A 121 17.40 12.41 -5.33
N LYS A 122 16.77 12.32 -6.51
CA LYS A 122 15.95 13.42 -7.03
C LYS A 122 14.72 13.64 -6.15
N ARG A 123 14.05 12.58 -5.71
CA ARG A 123 12.85 12.67 -4.87
C ARG A 123 13.15 13.34 -3.55
N MET A 124 14.17 12.88 -2.84
CA MET A 124 14.62 13.47 -1.58
C MET A 124 14.87 14.98 -1.74
N LYS A 125 15.61 15.38 -2.78
CA LYS A 125 15.90 16.78 -3.03
C LYS A 125 14.63 17.61 -3.25
N VAL A 126 13.73 17.14 -4.12
CA VAL A 126 12.51 17.91 -4.45
C VAL A 126 11.52 17.92 -3.28
N MET A 127 11.39 16.82 -2.54
CA MET A 127 10.56 16.77 -1.34
C MET A 127 11.04 17.74 -0.27
N VAL A 128 12.33 17.77 0.06
CA VAL A 128 12.91 18.72 1.03
C VAL A 128 12.65 20.16 0.59
N GLU A 129 12.97 20.50 -0.67
CA GLU A 129 12.73 21.85 -1.21
C GLU A 129 11.24 22.24 -1.22
N PHE A 130 10.34 21.26 -1.33
CA PHE A 130 8.89 21.47 -1.31
C PHE A 130 8.38 21.67 0.12
N GLU A 131 8.78 20.82 1.06
CA GLU A 131 8.43 20.91 2.48
C GLU A 131 8.90 22.22 3.11
N GLU A 132 10.12 22.68 2.77
CA GLU A 132 10.64 24.00 3.21
C GLU A 132 9.73 25.16 2.78
N LYS A 133 9.11 25.06 1.60
CA LYS A 133 8.18 26.07 1.06
C LYS A 133 6.75 25.88 1.55
N HIS A 134 6.42 24.67 2.01
CA HIS A 134 5.08 24.24 2.38
C HIS A 134 5.11 23.49 3.72
N PRO A 135 5.43 24.17 4.85
CA PRO A 135 5.64 23.51 6.14
C PRO A 135 4.41 22.73 6.67
N ARG A 136 3.20 23.05 6.16
CA ARG A 136 1.98 22.27 6.45
C ARG A 136 2.04 20.82 5.94
N VAL A 137 2.89 20.54 4.96
CA VAL A 137 3.05 19.18 4.40
C VAL A 137 3.64 18.26 5.46
N GLU A 138 4.69 18.71 6.16
CA GLU A 138 5.31 17.96 7.25
C GLU A 138 4.30 17.68 8.38
N GLU A 139 3.53 18.70 8.79
CA GLU A 139 2.48 18.56 9.81
C GLU A 139 1.40 17.54 9.39
N GLU A 140 0.98 17.57 8.13
CA GLU A 140 -0.01 16.63 7.60
C GLU A 140 0.55 15.20 7.44
N LEU A 141 1.81 15.04 7.02
CA LEU A 141 2.48 13.74 6.98
C LEU A 141 2.61 13.13 8.37
N PHE A 142 2.98 13.93 9.37
CA PHE A 142 3.01 13.49 10.76
C PHE A 142 1.61 13.06 11.22
N ARG A 143 0.58 13.87 10.95
CA ARG A 143 -0.81 13.54 11.29
C ARG A 143 -1.27 12.24 10.64
N LEU A 144 -0.99 12.04 9.36
CA LEU A 144 -1.34 10.81 8.62
C LEU A 144 -0.57 9.59 9.14
N SER A 145 0.70 9.77 9.53
CA SER A 145 1.51 8.72 10.15
C SER A 145 0.92 8.28 11.48
N MET A 146 0.42 9.21 12.30
CA MET A 146 -0.31 8.85 13.52
C MET A 146 -1.61 8.10 13.22
N GLN A 147 -2.35 8.52 12.19
CA GLN A 147 -3.60 7.86 11.77
C GLN A 147 -3.38 6.44 11.24
N PHE A 148 -2.20 6.12 10.71
CA PHE A 148 -1.85 4.76 10.30
C PHE A 148 -2.05 3.76 11.43
N TYR A 149 -1.63 4.13 12.65
CA TYR A 149 -1.77 3.30 13.85
C TYR A 149 -3.21 3.19 14.36
N GLU A 150 -4.10 4.08 13.93
CA GLU A 150 -5.49 4.17 14.37
C GLU A 150 -6.48 3.55 13.38
N THR A 151 -6.01 3.08 12.21
CA THR A 151 -6.88 2.54 11.14
C THR A 151 -7.78 1.40 11.62
N GLY A 152 -7.29 0.58 12.56
CA GLY A 152 -7.95 -0.68 12.91
C GLY A 152 -7.72 -1.80 11.90
N GLU A 153 -6.93 -1.57 10.83
CA GLU A 153 -6.60 -2.60 9.85
C GLU A 153 -5.36 -3.36 10.31
N ASN A 154 -5.51 -4.67 10.58
CA ASN A 154 -4.35 -5.55 10.70
C ASN A 154 -3.81 -5.87 9.30
N ILE A 155 -3.00 -4.96 8.78
CA ILE A 155 -2.42 -5.04 7.44
C ILE A 155 -1.57 -6.32 7.25
N ILE A 156 -0.96 -6.83 8.32
CA ILE A 156 -0.15 -8.06 8.26
C ILE A 156 -1.04 -9.29 8.10
N ASP A 157 -2.14 -9.39 8.86
CA ASP A 157 -3.11 -10.49 8.69
C ASP A 157 -3.74 -10.47 7.29
N LEU A 158 -4.02 -9.28 6.76
CA LEU A 158 -4.49 -9.11 5.37
C LEU A 158 -3.46 -9.62 4.35
N ALA A 159 -2.19 -9.30 4.55
CA ALA A 159 -1.10 -9.77 3.69
C ALA A 159 -0.88 -11.30 3.81
N ILE A 160 -0.99 -11.88 5.00
CA ILE A 160 -0.97 -13.33 5.22
C ILE A 160 -2.14 -14.00 4.51
N ALA A 161 -3.36 -13.44 4.64
CA ALA A 161 -4.54 -13.96 3.98
C ALA A 161 -4.41 -13.91 2.46
N TYR A 162 -3.86 -12.83 1.90
CA TYR A 162 -3.52 -12.72 0.49
C TYR A 162 -2.52 -13.79 0.06
N TRP A 163 -1.44 -14.01 0.82
CA TRP A 163 -0.46 -15.05 0.51
C TRP A 163 -1.06 -16.46 0.47
N ARG A 164 -2.02 -16.75 1.37
CA ARG A 164 -2.72 -18.04 1.42
C ARG A 164 -3.74 -18.22 0.30
N SER A 165 -4.29 -17.13 -0.24
CA SER A 165 -5.34 -17.20 -1.26
C SER A 165 -4.80 -17.81 -2.56
N THR A 166 -5.57 -18.70 -3.20
CA THR A 166 -5.22 -19.28 -4.51
C THR A 166 -5.60 -18.36 -5.67
N GLU A 167 -6.39 -17.32 -5.43
CA GLU A 167 -6.85 -16.34 -6.42
C GLU A 167 -6.51 -14.92 -5.95
N PRO A 168 -6.02 -14.03 -6.84
CA PRO A 168 -5.81 -12.63 -6.50
C PRO A 168 -7.13 -11.99 -6.04
N ARG A 169 -7.15 -11.48 -4.81
CA ARG A 169 -8.31 -10.77 -4.27
C ARG A 169 -8.26 -9.31 -4.75
N TYR A 170 -8.83 -9.02 -5.89
CA TYR A 170 -9.09 -7.64 -6.34
C TYR A 170 -10.57 -7.51 -6.64
N PRO A 171 -11.24 -6.36 -6.43
CA PRO A 171 -12.55 -6.16 -7.05
C PRO A 171 -12.39 -6.32 -8.56
N PRO A 172 -13.18 -7.16 -9.25
CA PRO A 172 -13.18 -7.13 -10.70
C PRO A 172 -13.54 -5.70 -11.12
N GLU A 173 -12.78 -5.15 -12.06
CA GLU A 173 -13.09 -3.85 -12.66
C GLU A 173 -14.57 -3.81 -13.02
N SER A 174 -15.23 -2.74 -12.59
CA SER A 174 -16.44 -2.24 -13.21
C SER A 174 -16.11 -1.93 -14.68
N VAL A 175 -16.11 -2.96 -15.53
CA VAL A 175 -16.22 -2.77 -16.96
C VAL A 175 -17.58 -2.12 -17.16
N GLY A 176 -17.51 -0.90 -17.66
CA GLY A 176 -18.61 0.05 -17.72
C GLY A 176 -19.85 -0.53 -18.37
N GLY A 177 -21.00 0.03 -17.97
CA GLY A 177 -22.18 -0.01 -18.81
C GLY A 177 -21.76 0.45 -20.21
N ASP A 178 -21.91 -0.46 -21.15
CA ASP A 178 -21.80 -0.19 -22.57
C ASP A 178 -22.87 0.86 -22.93
N PRO A 179 -22.51 2.09 -23.36
CA PRO A 179 -23.50 3.08 -23.76
C PRO A 179 -24.13 2.77 -25.13
N ASP A 180 -23.80 1.63 -25.77
CA ASP A 180 -24.21 1.32 -27.14
C ASP A 180 -25.05 0.03 -27.27
N GLN A 181 -25.87 -0.28 -26.26
CA GLN A 181 -27.04 -1.15 -26.48
C GLN A 181 -28.24 -0.32 -26.96
N PRO A 182 -28.71 -0.49 -28.21
CA PRO A 182 -29.93 0.17 -28.64
C PRO A 182 -31.11 -0.37 -27.85
N ALA A 183 -31.90 0.55 -27.29
CA ALA A 183 -33.17 0.24 -26.66
C ALA A 183 -34.07 -0.51 -27.65
N ASP A 184 -34.38 -1.75 -27.32
CA ASP A 184 -35.39 -2.54 -28.03
C ASP A 184 -36.75 -1.88 -27.79
N GLY A 185 -37.26 -1.24 -28.83
CA GLY A 185 -38.37 -0.30 -28.76
C GLY A 185 -38.96 -0.04 -30.13
N GLU A 186 -39.80 -0.97 -30.55
CA GLU A 186 -40.62 -0.91 -31.76
C GLU A 186 -41.23 0.48 -32.03
N ARG A 187 -41.08 0.95 -33.28
CA ARG A 187 -42.16 1.29 -34.24
C ARG A 187 -41.68 2.37 -35.19
N LYS A 188 -41.48 2.00 -36.46
CA LYS A 188 -41.73 2.91 -37.57
C LYS A 188 -42.70 2.27 -38.54
N LYS A 189 -43.92 2.81 -38.52
CA LYS A 189 -44.86 2.73 -39.64
C LYS A 189 -44.31 3.53 -40.82
N THR A 190 -44.91 3.20 -41.97
CA THR A 190 -45.04 3.95 -43.22
C THR A 190 -43.88 3.96 -44.21
N THR A 191 -44.13 3.35 -45.36
CA THR A 191 -43.94 3.99 -46.66
C THR A 191 -44.94 3.37 -47.67
N PRO A 192 -45.18 4.02 -48.82
CA PRO A 192 -46.45 4.59 -49.26
C PRO A 192 -47.43 3.60 -49.90
#